data_AF-A0A1R3XTM1-F1
#
_entry.id   AF-A0A1R3XTM1-F1
#
_cell.length_a   1.000
_cell.length_b   1.000
_cell.length_c   1.000
_cell.angle_alpha   90.00
_cell.angle_beta   90.00
_cell.angle_gamma   90.00
#
_symmetry.space_group_name_H-M   'P 1'
#
loop_
_entity.id
_entity.type
_entity.pdbx_description
1 polymer ?
#
loop_
_entity_poly.entity_id
_entity_poly.type
_entity_poly.pdbx_seq_one_letter_code
_entity_poly.pdbx_strand_id
1 'polypeptide(L)'
;MNQKNLDYLKNGLQYSGFGDRLHQELERNVQQQLPAFQLKTELPFYQAAVSYTLHFRKSDQTDTYFFNKYDATLKTDKTDQEKSQTFYINQNAGITAREAFNLLSGRAVHKELTNATGQPYKAWVQLEPDSQGEGGKTLLRQFHENYGYELDKTLRPYAIREFHDPQQKEQLLRSLQRGNVQQVTVLLDGQEVKRFIEASPQYKTINAYDEKLRPVKRETLLRPESQQAPSAKQRQQEQQKGEKQAQSPEGEPVPKQTRRKGMAL
;
A
#
# COMPACT_ATOMS: atom_id res chain seq x y z
N MET A 1 13.49 34.88 -16.65
CA MET A 1 12.66 33.79 -16.10
C MET A 1 12.64 32.65 -17.12
N ASN A 2 13.00 31.42 -16.72
CA ASN A 2 13.01 30.27 -17.62
C ASN A 2 11.60 29.68 -17.75
N GLN A 3 10.83 30.12 -18.75
CA GLN A 3 9.43 29.73 -18.93
C GLN A 3 9.26 28.21 -19.08
N LYS A 4 10.14 27.57 -19.84
CA LYS A 4 10.11 26.11 -20.04
C LYS A 4 10.25 25.35 -18.72
N ASN A 5 11.11 25.83 -17.81
CA ASN A 5 11.26 25.24 -16.50
C ASN A 5 10.03 25.48 -15.61
N LEU A 6 9.41 26.66 -15.65
CA LEU A 6 8.16 26.89 -14.93
C LEU A 6 7.04 25.94 -15.41
N ASP A 7 6.86 25.81 -16.72
CA ASP A 7 5.84 24.93 -17.30
C ASP A 7 6.09 23.46 -16.92
N TYR A 8 7.37 23.05 -16.91
CA TYR A 8 7.78 21.72 -16.43
C TYR A 8 7.39 21.48 -14.96
N LEU A 9 7.60 22.47 -14.08
CA LEU A 9 7.23 22.37 -12.66
C LEU A 9 5.71 22.36 -12.47
N LYS A 10 4.97 23.20 -13.20
CA LYS A 10 3.48 23.22 -13.19
C LYS A 10 2.91 21.86 -13.62
N ASN A 11 3.43 21.29 -14.70
CA ASN A 11 3.06 19.93 -15.12
C ASN A 11 3.43 18.88 -14.06
N GLY A 12 4.59 19.00 -13.42
CA GLY A 12 5.00 18.14 -12.32
C GLY A 12 4.02 18.14 -11.16
N LEU A 13 3.53 19.33 -10.76
CA LEU A 13 2.50 19.48 -9.72
C LEU A 13 1.16 18.85 -10.12
N GLN A 14 0.74 19.03 -11.38
CA GLN A 14 -0.45 18.41 -11.93
C GLN A 14 -0.39 16.87 -11.84
N TYR A 15 0.67 16.25 -12.39
CA TYR A 15 0.80 14.79 -12.42
C TYR A 15 1.11 14.18 -11.05
N SER A 16 1.73 14.94 -10.13
CA SER A 16 1.94 14.53 -8.74
C SER A 16 0.66 14.61 -7.89
N GLY A 17 -0.44 15.16 -8.42
CA GLY A 17 -1.74 15.22 -7.74
C GLY A 17 -1.97 16.46 -6.89
N PHE A 18 -1.17 17.52 -7.06
CA PHE A 18 -1.37 18.81 -6.39
C PHE A 18 -2.26 19.76 -7.22
N GLY A 19 -2.36 19.53 -8.53
CA GLY A 19 -3.16 20.35 -9.43
C GLY A 19 -2.55 21.74 -9.64
N ASP A 20 -3.40 22.72 -9.90
CA ASP A 20 -3.05 24.10 -10.25
C ASP A 20 -3.03 25.08 -9.06
N ARG A 21 -3.54 24.67 -7.90
CA ARG A 21 -3.69 25.51 -6.69
C ARG A 21 -2.41 26.22 -6.24
N LEU A 22 -1.24 25.65 -6.55
CA LEU A 22 0.08 26.16 -6.17
C LEU A 22 0.77 26.94 -7.30
N HIS A 23 0.18 27.04 -8.49
CA HIS A 23 0.83 27.61 -9.67
C HIS A 23 1.20 29.09 -9.50
N GLN A 24 0.31 29.90 -8.90
CA GLN A 24 0.56 31.33 -8.71
C GLN A 24 1.72 31.56 -7.72
N GLU A 25 1.75 30.82 -6.61
CA GLU A 25 2.80 30.93 -5.60
C GLU A 25 4.15 30.40 -6.12
N LEU A 26 4.12 29.29 -6.87
CA LEU A 26 5.29 28.77 -7.59
C LEU A 26 5.88 29.83 -8.52
N GLU A 27 5.05 30.43 -9.37
CA GLU A 27 5.47 31.43 -10.35
C GLU A 27 6.07 32.67 -9.67
N ARG A 28 5.43 33.17 -8.61
CA ARG A 28 5.95 34.29 -7.81
C ARG A 28 7.33 33.99 -7.24
N ASN A 29 7.52 32.83 -6.61
CA ASN A 29 8.80 32.47 -6.00
C ASN A 29 9.92 32.29 -7.04
N VAL A 30 9.60 31.72 -8.21
CA VAL A 30 10.54 31.59 -9.34
C VAL A 30 10.90 32.96 -9.92
N GLN A 31 9.93 33.88 -10.04
CA GLN A 31 10.17 35.25 -10.51
C GLN A 31 11.07 36.05 -9.56
N GLN A 32 10.91 35.84 -8.25
CA GLN A 32 11.76 36.45 -7.21
C GLN A 32 13.18 35.87 -7.13
N GLN A 33 13.48 34.82 -7.91
CA GLN A 33 14.78 34.16 -7.95
C GLN A 33 15.28 33.65 -6.58
N LEU A 34 14.37 33.23 -5.69
CA LEU A 34 14.76 32.68 -4.39
C LEU A 34 15.62 31.41 -4.57
N PRO A 35 16.72 31.23 -3.82
CA PRO A 35 17.58 30.05 -3.97
C PRO A 35 16.87 28.75 -3.60
N ALA A 36 15.95 28.80 -2.63
CA ALA A 36 15.06 27.71 -2.26
C ALA A 36 13.76 28.30 -1.68
N PHE A 37 12.66 27.55 -1.81
CA PHE A 37 11.37 27.91 -1.22
C PHE A 37 10.52 26.66 -1.01
N GLN A 38 9.46 26.81 -0.24
CA GLN A 38 8.48 25.76 0.04
C GLN A 38 7.09 26.22 -0.36
N LEU A 39 6.30 25.30 -0.89
CA LEU A 39 4.86 25.50 -1.12
C LEU A 39 4.09 24.55 -0.20
N LYS A 40 3.04 25.05 0.45
CA LYS A 40 2.26 24.26 1.41
C LYS A 40 0.83 24.13 0.92
N THR A 41 0.26 22.93 1.06
CA THR A 41 -1.16 22.69 0.78
C THR A 41 -1.67 21.56 1.65
N GLU A 42 -2.98 21.56 1.91
CA GLU A 42 -3.67 20.44 2.53
C GLU A 42 -4.67 19.85 1.54
N LEU A 43 -4.77 18.52 1.50
CA LEU A 43 -5.77 17.81 0.69
C LEU A 43 -6.67 16.97 1.61
N PRO A 44 -8.01 17.10 1.48
CA PRO A 44 -8.95 16.29 2.25
C PRO A 44 -9.11 14.88 1.64
N PHE A 45 -9.29 13.90 2.51
CA PHE A 45 -9.48 12.50 2.19
C PHE A 45 -10.52 11.87 3.12
N TYR A 46 -11.80 11.87 2.74
CA TYR A 46 -12.91 11.32 3.53
C TYR A 46 -12.87 11.70 5.03
N GLN A 47 -12.37 10.82 5.93
CA GLN A 47 -12.23 11.05 7.39
C GLN A 47 -10.80 11.45 7.81
N ALA A 48 -10.05 12.07 6.92
CA ALA A 48 -8.66 12.45 7.14
C ALA A 48 -8.28 13.66 6.26
N ALA A 49 -7.18 14.30 6.64
CA ALA A 49 -6.50 15.28 5.80
C ALA A 49 -5.01 14.97 5.78
N VAL A 50 -4.35 15.33 4.68
CA VAL A 50 -2.89 15.27 4.59
C VAL A 50 -2.37 16.66 4.32
N SER A 51 -1.52 17.15 5.21
CA SER A 51 -0.74 18.36 5.01
C SER A 51 0.51 18.02 4.18
N TYR A 52 0.80 18.81 3.15
CA TYR A 52 1.95 18.64 2.27
C TYR A 52 2.84 19.88 2.28
N THR A 53 4.15 19.67 2.35
CA THR A 53 5.17 20.72 2.16
C THR A 53 6.08 20.31 1.01
N LEU A 54 6.00 21.02 -0.11
CA LEU A 54 6.76 20.75 -1.33
C LEU A 54 8.03 21.59 -1.34
N HIS A 55 9.18 20.97 -1.59
CA HIS A 55 10.49 21.63 -1.52
C HIS A 55 11.04 21.91 -2.91
N PHE A 56 11.31 23.19 -3.18
CA PHE A 56 11.90 23.66 -4.43
C PHE A 56 13.27 24.28 -4.18
N ARG A 57 14.20 24.02 -5.09
CA ARG A 57 15.53 24.63 -5.05
C ARG A 57 16.01 25.01 -6.45
N LYS A 58 16.65 26.17 -6.57
CA LYS A 58 17.37 26.60 -7.78
C LYS A 58 18.70 25.86 -7.89
N SER A 59 19.08 25.50 -9.10
CA SER A 59 20.43 24.99 -9.39
C SER A 59 21.48 26.04 -9.01
N ASP A 60 22.61 25.58 -8.45
CA ASP A 60 23.76 26.45 -8.21
C ASP A 60 24.52 26.77 -9.52
N GLN A 61 24.24 26.02 -10.60
CA GLN A 61 24.95 26.11 -11.89
C GLN A 61 24.09 26.73 -13.02
N THR A 62 22.77 26.72 -12.89
CA THR A 62 21.84 27.14 -13.95
C THR A 62 20.64 27.90 -13.37
N ASP A 63 19.85 28.55 -14.22
CA ASP A 63 18.57 29.18 -13.81
C ASP A 63 17.40 28.19 -13.72
N THR A 64 17.68 26.91 -13.45
CA THR A 64 16.68 25.84 -13.39
C THR A 64 16.27 25.58 -11.95
N TYR A 65 14.98 25.51 -11.69
CA TYR A 65 14.39 25.07 -10.44
C TYR A 65 13.99 23.60 -10.49
N PHE A 66 14.11 22.92 -9.36
CA PHE A 66 13.78 21.51 -9.20
C PHE A 66 12.80 21.27 -8.05
N PHE A 67 11.83 20.39 -8.28
CA PHE A 67 10.96 19.82 -7.26
C PHE A 67 11.45 18.40 -6.94
N ASN A 68 12.25 18.27 -5.88
CA ASN A 68 12.96 17.01 -5.59
C ASN A 68 12.28 16.16 -4.52
N LYS A 69 11.49 16.77 -3.65
CA LYS A 69 10.83 16.07 -2.54
C LYS A 69 9.64 16.86 -2.00
N TYR A 70 8.77 16.16 -1.30
CA TYR A 70 7.76 16.75 -0.44
C TYR A 70 7.62 15.96 0.86
N ASP A 71 7.23 16.64 1.92
CA ASP A 71 6.82 16.01 3.18
C ASP A 71 5.30 15.90 3.18
N ALA A 72 4.79 14.77 3.65
CA ALA A 72 3.37 14.52 3.84
C ALA A 72 3.09 14.08 5.27
N THR A 73 2.10 14.70 5.91
CA THR A 73 1.67 14.39 7.28
C THR A 73 0.19 14.07 7.27
N LEU A 74 -0.14 12.81 7.55
CA LEU A 74 -1.51 12.34 7.70
C LEU A 74 -2.01 12.64 9.11
N LYS A 75 -3.12 13.37 9.17
CA LYS A 75 -3.89 13.60 10.39
C LYS A 75 -5.21 12.85 10.29
N THR A 76 -5.53 12.10 11.34
CA THR A 76 -6.79 11.36 11.42
C THR A 76 -7.57 11.77 12.64
N ASP A 77 -8.88 11.92 12.52
CA ASP A 77 -9.75 12.36 13.62
C ASP A 77 -9.78 11.39 14.82
N LYS A 78 -9.27 10.17 14.65
CA LYS A 78 -9.40 9.06 15.61
C LYS A 78 -8.24 8.93 16.60
N THR A 79 -7.09 9.55 16.31
CA THR A 79 -5.88 9.43 17.13
C THR A 79 -5.06 10.72 17.03
N ASP A 80 -4.50 11.20 18.14
CA ASP A 80 -3.48 12.27 18.17
C ASP A 80 -2.13 11.85 17.54
N GLN A 81 -2.05 10.63 16.98
CA GLN A 81 -0.85 10.14 16.30
C GLN A 81 -0.81 10.62 14.86
N GLU A 82 0.02 11.62 14.59
CA GLU A 82 0.37 12.04 13.24
C GLU A 82 1.36 11.05 12.61
N LYS A 83 1.16 10.72 11.34
CA LYS A 83 2.11 9.94 10.54
C LYS A 83 2.73 10.82 9.48
N SER A 84 4.04 10.96 9.52
CA SER A 84 4.79 11.84 8.60
C SER A 84 5.80 11.06 7.79
N GLN A 85 5.94 11.41 6.51
CA GLN A 85 6.92 10.82 5.62
C GLN A 85 7.36 11.81 4.54
N THR A 86 8.67 11.89 4.31
CA THR A 86 9.25 12.54 3.12
C THR A 86 9.23 11.60 1.93
N PHE A 87 8.73 12.08 0.80
CA PHE A 87 8.73 11.38 -0.49
C PHE A 87 9.60 12.14 -1.49
N TYR A 88 10.41 11.40 -2.24
CA TYR A 88 11.29 11.95 -3.26
C TYR A 88 10.65 11.87 -4.64
N ILE A 89 10.92 12.88 -5.46
CA ILE A 89 10.49 13.02 -6.84
C ILE A 89 11.74 13.08 -7.72
N ASN A 90 11.76 12.28 -8.77
CA ASN A 90 12.80 12.31 -9.79
C ASN A 90 12.14 12.48 -11.16
N GLN A 91 12.52 13.53 -11.88
CA GLN A 91 11.96 13.84 -13.21
C GLN A 91 10.42 13.83 -13.27
N ASN A 92 9.75 14.46 -12.30
CA ASN A 92 8.28 14.45 -12.15
C ASN A 92 7.66 13.04 -11.95
N ALA A 93 8.48 12.02 -11.67
CA ALA A 93 8.05 10.68 -11.28
C ALA A 93 8.31 10.42 -9.80
N GLY A 94 7.43 9.67 -9.17
CA GLY A 94 7.53 9.32 -7.76
C GLY A 94 6.18 8.94 -7.16
N ILE A 95 6.08 9.04 -5.84
CA ILE A 95 4.82 8.85 -5.11
C ILE A 95 3.98 10.12 -5.26
N THR A 96 2.77 9.99 -5.79
CA THR A 96 1.80 11.11 -5.90
C THR A 96 1.17 11.43 -4.54
N ALA A 97 0.54 12.60 -4.41
CA ALA A 97 -0.13 13.02 -3.18
C ALA A 97 -1.15 11.98 -2.67
N ARG A 98 -1.99 11.44 -3.57
CA ARG A 98 -2.95 10.36 -3.25
C ARG A 98 -2.25 9.07 -2.81
N GLU A 99 -1.16 8.68 -3.48
CA GLU A 99 -0.40 7.48 -3.12
C GLU A 99 0.28 7.64 -1.75
N ALA A 100 0.79 8.84 -1.42
CA ALA A 100 1.33 9.15 -0.11
C ALA A 100 0.27 9.01 0.99
N PHE A 101 -0.95 9.52 0.76
CA PHE A 101 -2.08 9.27 1.67
C PHE A 101 -2.32 7.76 1.87
N ASN A 102 -2.32 6.98 0.79
CA ASN A 102 -2.55 5.54 0.86
C ASN A 102 -1.44 4.83 1.65
N LEU A 103 -0.17 5.17 1.40
CA LEU A 103 0.99 4.66 2.14
C LEU A 103 0.92 5.00 3.63
N LEU A 104 0.66 6.27 3.97
CA LEU A 104 0.53 6.73 5.36
C LEU A 104 -0.67 6.09 6.08
N SER A 105 -1.71 5.70 5.32
CA SER A 105 -2.83 4.90 5.83
C SER A 105 -2.48 3.42 6.05
N GLY A 106 -1.23 3.00 5.77
CA GLY A 106 -0.76 1.62 5.89
C GLY A 106 -1.07 0.74 4.68
N ARG A 107 -1.53 1.28 3.55
CA ARG A 107 -1.84 0.51 2.34
C ARG A 107 -0.61 0.41 1.44
N ALA A 108 -0.66 -0.53 0.49
CA ALA A 108 0.41 -0.72 -0.48
C ALA A 108 0.09 -0.02 -1.82
N VAL A 109 1.12 0.45 -2.51
CA VAL A 109 1.03 1.10 -3.83
C VAL A 109 1.94 0.36 -4.81
N HIS A 110 1.45 0.05 -6.00
CA HIS A 110 2.21 -0.58 -7.06
C HIS A 110 2.90 0.49 -7.91
N LYS A 111 4.24 0.41 -8.01
CA LYS A 111 5.07 1.36 -8.75
C LYS A 111 5.99 0.64 -9.72
N GLU A 112 6.31 1.34 -10.80
CA GLU A 112 7.51 1.07 -11.59
C GLU A 112 8.66 1.87 -10.96
N LEU A 113 9.72 1.17 -10.60
CA LEU A 113 10.89 1.66 -9.88
C LEU A 113 12.13 1.35 -10.70
N THR A 114 13.25 1.97 -10.35
CA THR A 114 14.55 1.72 -10.99
C THR A 114 15.53 1.19 -9.96
N ASN A 115 16.26 0.12 -10.28
CA ASN A 115 17.25 -0.45 -9.39
C ASN A 115 18.59 0.33 -9.47
N ALA A 116 19.59 -0.07 -8.68
CA ALA A 116 20.89 0.58 -8.64
C ALA A 116 21.64 0.55 -10.00
N THR A 117 21.30 -0.38 -10.90
CA THR A 117 21.90 -0.49 -12.24
C THR A 117 21.12 0.25 -13.33
N GLY A 118 20.05 0.98 -12.96
CA GLY A 118 19.23 1.72 -13.91
C GLY A 118 18.14 0.89 -14.60
N GLN A 119 17.95 -0.37 -14.23
CA GLN A 119 16.93 -1.21 -14.83
C GLN A 119 15.56 -0.98 -14.17
N PRO A 120 14.50 -0.77 -14.97
CA PRO A 120 13.15 -0.66 -14.45
C PRO A 120 12.65 -2.01 -13.94
N TYR A 121 11.90 -1.99 -12.84
CA TYR A 121 11.18 -3.15 -12.30
C TYR A 121 9.88 -2.70 -11.64
N LYS A 122 8.94 -3.62 -11.48
CA LYS A 122 7.68 -3.35 -10.79
C LYS A 122 7.69 -3.94 -9.39
N ALA A 123 7.11 -3.20 -8.45
CA ALA A 123 6.93 -3.68 -7.09
C ALA A 123 5.73 -3.00 -6.43
N TRP A 124 5.10 -3.73 -5.51
CA TRP A 124 4.28 -3.09 -4.49
C TRP A 124 5.16 -2.53 -3.38
N VAL A 125 4.93 -1.30 -2.98
CA VAL A 125 5.62 -0.63 -1.86
C VAL A 125 4.63 -0.34 -0.75
N GLN A 126 5.05 -0.53 0.50
CA GLN A 126 4.26 -0.24 1.70
C GLN A 126 5.20 0.30 2.78
N LEU A 127 4.74 1.25 3.60
CA LEU A 127 5.52 1.70 4.75
C LEU A 127 5.70 0.55 5.74
N GLU A 128 6.92 0.43 6.28
CA GLU A 128 7.20 -0.49 7.38
C GLU A 128 6.62 0.08 8.69
N PRO A 129 5.88 -0.72 9.47
CA PRO A 129 5.43 -0.30 10.80
C PRO A 129 6.64 -0.03 11.71
N ASP A 130 6.58 1.01 12.53
CA ASP A 130 7.54 1.31 13.61
C ASP A 130 8.99 1.61 13.18
N SER A 131 9.23 1.82 11.90
CA SER A 131 10.54 2.24 11.42
C SER A 131 10.68 3.76 11.49
N GLN A 132 11.13 4.29 12.64
CA GLN A 132 11.83 5.58 12.67
C GLN A 132 13.18 5.35 11.97
N GLY A 133 13.20 5.40 10.64
CA GLY A 133 14.41 5.11 9.88
C GLY A 133 15.57 5.98 10.36
N GLU A 134 16.68 5.36 10.75
CA GLU A 134 17.92 6.09 11.04
C GLU A 134 18.27 7.01 9.86
N GLY A 135 18.44 8.30 10.14
CA GLY A 135 18.85 9.29 9.14
C GLY A 135 17.75 9.73 8.15
N GLY A 136 16.46 9.50 8.45
CA GLY A 136 15.36 10.03 7.63
C GLY A 136 15.11 9.26 6.32
N LYS A 137 15.65 8.05 6.17
CA LYS A 137 15.37 7.17 5.03
C LYS A 137 14.02 6.47 5.21
N THR A 138 13.17 6.53 4.20
CA THR A 138 11.91 5.76 4.12
C THR A 138 12.23 4.26 4.11
N LEU A 139 11.83 3.53 5.14
CA LEU A 139 11.83 2.08 5.11
C LEU A 139 10.53 1.60 4.45
N LEU A 140 10.63 1.31 3.15
CA LEU A 140 9.55 0.73 2.36
C LEU A 140 9.78 -0.77 2.26
N ARG A 141 8.80 -1.56 2.68
CA ARG A 141 8.71 -2.96 2.30
C ARG A 141 8.34 -3.04 0.84
N GLN A 142 9.09 -3.84 0.08
CA GLN A 142 8.86 -4.06 -1.33
C GLN A 142 8.44 -5.49 -1.59
N PHE A 143 7.37 -5.65 -2.37
CA PHE A 143 6.92 -6.94 -2.87
C PHE A 143 7.11 -6.94 -4.39
N HIS A 144 8.28 -7.39 -4.83
CA HIS A 144 8.64 -7.50 -6.25
C HIS A 144 7.75 -8.54 -6.96
N GLU A 145 7.79 -8.58 -8.30
CA GLU A 145 6.99 -9.54 -9.09
C GLU A 145 7.22 -11.01 -8.66
N ASN A 146 8.46 -11.39 -8.35
CA ASN A 146 8.82 -12.72 -7.84
C ASN A 146 8.21 -13.06 -6.46
N TYR A 147 7.72 -12.05 -5.73
CA TYR A 147 6.97 -12.28 -4.50
C TYR A 147 5.66 -13.05 -4.79
N GLY A 148 5.11 -12.95 -6.00
CA GLY A 148 3.97 -13.73 -6.46
C GLY A 148 2.61 -13.18 -6.05
N TYR A 149 2.49 -11.86 -5.86
CA TYR A 149 1.19 -11.19 -5.72
C TYR A 149 0.76 -10.56 -7.04
N GLU A 150 -0.19 -11.21 -7.71
CA GLU A 150 -0.73 -10.81 -9.01
C GLU A 150 -2.16 -10.32 -8.85
N LEU A 151 -2.37 -9.02 -8.75
CA LEU A 151 -3.67 -8.42 -8.40
C LEU A 151 -4.83 -8.91 -9.27
N ASP A 152 -4.65 -8.95 -10.60
CA ASP A 152 -5.66 -9.46 -11.52
C ASP A 152 -6.06 -10.90 -11.17
N LYS A 153 -5.07 -11.78 -10.97
CA LYS A 153 -5.30 -13.19 -10.61
C LYS A 153 -5.94 -13.32 -9.23
N THR A 154 -5.50 -12.51 -8.27
CA THR A 154 -6.06 -12.48 -6.91
C THR A 154 -7.53 -12.13 -6.92
N LEU A 155 -7.99 -11.26 -7.81
CA LEU A 155 -9.37 -10.78 -7.84
C LEU A 155 -10.35 -11.72 -8.57
N ARG A 156 -9.88 -12.58 -9.48
CA ARG A 156 -10.73 -13.50 -10.28
C ARG A 156 -11.69 -14.40 -9.47
N PRO A 157 -11.30 -14.96 -8.31
CA PRO A 157 -12.19 -15.83 -7.52
C PRO A 157 -13.37 -15.10 -6.87
N TYR A 158 -13.35 -13.76 -6.83
CA TYR A 158 -14.42 -12.98 -6.21
C TYR A 158 -15.54 -12.67 -7.22
N ALA A 159 -16.77 -12.58 -6.73
CA ALA A 159 -17.98 -12.30 -7.51
C ALA A 159 -18.13 -10.80 -7.85
N ILE A 160 -17.05 -10.16 -8.28
CA ILE A 160 -16.99 -8.72 -8.59
C ILE A 160 -17.54 -8.47 -9.99
N ARG A 161 -18.58 -7.63 -10.10
CA ARG A 161 -19.29 -7.36 -11.36
C ARG A 161 -18.40 -6.63 -12.36
N GLU A 162 -17.58 -5.68 -11.90
CA GLU A 162 -16.68 -4.87 -12.74
C GLU A 162 -15.67 -5.73 -13.54
N PHE A 163 -15.43 -6.98 -13.15
CA PHE A 163 -14.56 -7.90 -13.90
C PHE A 163 -15.15 -8.38 -15.24
N HIS A 164 -16.46 -8.21 -15.46
CA HIS A 164 -17.13 -8.61 -16.70
C HIS A 164 -17.04 -7.54 -17.80
N ASP A 165 -16.61 -6.33 -17.45
CA ASP A 165 -16.43 -5.21 -18.36
C ASP A 165 -14.93 -4.84 -18.42
N PRO A 166 -14.28 -4.91 -19.58
CA PRO A 166 -12.84 -4.64 -19.69
C PRO A 166 -12.42 -3.25 -19.19
N GLN A 167 -13.23 -2.22 -19.43
CA GLN A 167 -12.91 -0.84 -19.05
C GLN A 167 -13.07 -0.65 -17.54
N GLN A 168 -14.15 -1.16 -16.95
CA GLN A 168 -14.38 -1.10 -15.51
C GLN A 168 -13.34 -1.93 -14.75
N LYS A 169 -12.98 -3.10 -15.27
CA LYS A 169 -11.90 -3.93 -14.74
C LYS A 169 -10.57 -3.17 -14.73
N GLU A 170 -10.21 -2.52 -15.84
CA GLU A 170 -8.97 -1.75 -15.91
C GLU A 170 -8.98 -0.59 -14.91
N GLN A 171 -10.08 0.14 -14.79
CA GLN A 171 -10.22 1.22 -13.79
C GLN A 171 -10.09 0.70 -12.36
N LEU A 172 -10.72 -0.44 -12.04
CA LEU A 172 -10.61 -1.10 -10.75
C LEU A 172 -9.15 -1.47 -10.43
N LEU A 173 -8.47 -2.13 -11.36
CA LEU A 173 -7.07 -2.53 -11.19
C LEU A 173 -6.17 -1.31 -10.99
N ARG A 174 -6.30 -0.27 -11.81
CA ARG A 174 -5.53 0.98 -11.68
C ARG A 174 -5.79 1.67 -10.33
N SER A 175 -7.03 1.68 -9.85
CA SER A 175 -7.37 2.27 -8.56
C SER A 175 -6.71 1.52 -7.40
N LEU A 176 -6.80 0.19 -7.41
CA LEU A 176 -6.20 -0.68 -6.39
C LEU A 176 -4.67 -0.66 -6.43
N GLN A 177 -4.06 -0.60 -7.62
CA GLN A 177 -2.63 -0.41 -7.82
C GLN A 177 -2.14 0.91 -7.21
N ARG A 178 -2.96 1.96 -7.20
CA ARG A 178 -2.62 3.22 -6.53
C ARG A 178 -2.83 3.16 -5.01
N GLY A 179 -3.22 2.01 -4.46
CA GLY A 179 -3.46 1.79 -3.04
C GLY A 179 -4.80 2.33 -2.55
N ASN A 180 -5.73 2.64 -3.46
CA ASN A 180 -7.05 3.12 -3.06
C ASN A 180 -7.91 1.99 -2.47
N VAL A 181 -8.82 2.36 -1.59
CA VAL A 181 -9.99 1.55 -1.24
C VAL A 181 -11.05 1.83 -2.29
N GLN A 182 -11.39 0.84 -3.11
CA GLN A 182 -12.27 0.98 -4.26
C GLN A 182 -13.62 0.32 -4.01
N GLN A 183 -14.71 1.05 -4.27
CA GLN A 183 -16.04 0.46 -4.26
C GLN A 183 -16.19 -0.48 -5.46
N VAL A 184 -16.78 -1.64 -5.20
CA VAL A 184 -17.11 -2.68 -6.18
C VAL A 184 -18.52 -3.19 -5.94
N THR A 185 -19.13 -3.73 -6.99
CA THR A 185 -20.43 -4.40 -6.93
C THR A 185 -20.19 -5.90 -6.87
N VAL A 186 -20.73 -6.57 -5.85
CA VAL A 186 -20.55 -8.01 -5.62
C VAL A 186 -21.89 -8.70 -5.73
N LEU A 187 -21.93 -9.83 -6.45
CA LEU A 187 -23.11 -10.67 -6.54
C LEU A 187 -23.09 -11.73 -5.41
N LEU A 188 -23.94 -11.58 -4.40
CA LEU A 188 -24.12 -12.52 -3.29
C LEU A 188 -25.55 -13.07 -3.32
N ASP A 189 -25.69 -14.40 -3.40
CA ASP A 189 -26.99 -15.07 -3.42
C ASP A 189 -27.98 -14.49 -4.46
N GLY A 190 -27.44 -14.09 -5.62
CA GLY A 190 -28.21 -13.46 -6.71
C GLY A 190 -28.55 -11.99 -6.49
N GLN A 191 -28.15 -11.38 -5.37
CA GLN A 191 -28.33 -9.97 -5.06
C GLN A 191 -27.05 -9.16 -5.23
N GLU A 192 -27.18 -7.96 -5.77
CA GLU A 192 -26.07 -7.02 -5.87
C GLU A 192 -25.89 -6.25 -4.57
N VAL A 193 -24.69 -6.34 -4.01
CA VAL A 193 -24.31 -5.58 -2.82
C VAL A 193 -23.05 -4.77 -3.09
N LYS A 194 -23.01 -3.55 -2.55
CA LYS A 194 -21.80 -2.73 -2.62
C LYS A 194 -20.81 -3.15 -1.55
N ARG A 195 -19.55 -3.26 -1.93
CA ARG A 195 -18.42 -3.51 -1.02
C ARG A 195 -17.28 -2.58 -1.38
N PHE A 196 -16.36 -2.40 -0.44
CA PHE A 196 -15.10 -1.72 -0.69
C PHE A 196 -13.97 -2.71 -0.56
N ILE A 197 -12.98 -2.64 -1.44
CA ILE A 197 -11.81 -3.52 -1.42
C ILE A 197 -10.52 -2.74 -1.59
N GLU A 198 -9.42 -3.29 -1.08
CA GLU A 198 -8.06 -2.79 -1.29
C GLU A 198 -7.09 -3.96 -1.48
N ALA A 199 -5.98 -3.70 -2.19
CA ALA A 199 -4.92 -4.68 -2.36
C ALA A 199 -4.19 -4.97 -1.04
N SER A 200 -3.86 -6.24 -0.79
CA SER A 200 -3.06 -6.66 0.36
C SER A 200 -1.90 -7.56 -0.08
N PRO A 201 -0.83 -6.97 -0.67
CA PRO A 201 0.32 -7.73 -1.18
C PRO A 201 1.00 -8.55 -0.10
N GLN A 202 1.20 -8.01 1.11
CA GLN A 202 1.84 -8.71 2.23
C GLN A 202 1.21 -10.08 2.54
N TYR A 203 -0.10 -10.22 2.36
CA TYR A 203 -0.83 -11.46 2.61
C TYR A 203 -1.24 -12.17 1.32
N LYS A 204 -0.84 -11.65 0.16
CA LYS A 204 -1.22 -12.11 -1.18
C LYS A 204 -2.74 -12.18 -1.41
N THR A 205 -3.49 -11.26 -0.80
CA THR A 205 -4.97 -11.22 -0.84
C THR A 205 -5.49 -9.80 -1.06
N ILE A 206 -6.77 -9.56 -0.75
CA ILE A 206 -7.39 -8.24 -0.67
C ILE A 206 -8.03 -8.07 0.70
N ASN A 207 -8.12 -6.86 1.23
CA ASN A 207 -9.03 -6.59 2.34
C ASN A 207 -10.39 -6.15 1.80
N ALA A 208 -11.46 -6.42 2.54
CA ALA A 208 -12.84 -6.09 2.16
C ALA A 208 -13.56 -5.39 3.30
N TYR A 209 -14.44 -4.46 2.93
CA TYR A 209 -15.20 -3.63 3.86
C TYR A 209 -16.65 -3.48 3.41
N ASP A 210 -17.54 -3.21 4.36
CA ASP A 210 -18.93 -2.83 4.10
C ASP A 210 -19.05 -1.34 3.70
N GLU A 211 -20.28 -0.87 3.48
CA GLU A 211 -20.56 0.52 3.08
C GLU A 211 -20.15 1.58 4.11
N LYS A 212 -19.94 1.17 5.37
CA LYS A 212 -19.47 2.02 6.46
C LYS A 212 -17.97 1.88 6.68
N LEU A 213 -17.25 1.26 5.74
CA LEU A 213 -15.81 0.95 5.81
C LEU A 213 -15.43 0.07 7.01
N ARG A 214 -16.35 -0.76 7.49
CA ARG A 214 -16.05 -1.75 8.55
C ARG A 214 -15.54 -3.03 7.90
N PRO A 215 -14.48 -3.66 8.44
CA PRO A 215 -13.93 -4.89 7.87
C PRO A 215 -14.99 -5.99 7.76
N VAL A 216 -15.01 -6.69 6.64
CA VAL A 216 -15.80 -7.91 6.44
C VAL A 216 -14.90 -9.05 5.96
N LYS A 217 -15.35 -10.29 6.16
CA LYS A 217 -14.62 -11.47 5.67
C LYS A 217 -14.59 -11.48 4.15
N ARG A 218 -13.40 -11.43 3.55
CA ARG A 218 -13.24 -11.45 2.08
C ARG A 218 -13.81 -12.73 1.45
N GLU A 219 -13.80 -13.83 2.20
CA GLU A 219 -14.31 -15.13 1.79
C GLU A 219 -15.82 -15.07 1.45
N THR A 220 -16.55 -14.13 2.05
CA THR A 220 -17.96 -13.90 1.73
C THR A 220 -18.18 -13.31 0.34
N LEU A 221 -17.14 -12.78 -0.30
CA LEU A 221 -17.19 -12.23 -1.66
C LEU A 221 -16.82 -13.27 -2.73
N LEU A 222 -16.42 -14.49 -2.34
CA LEU A 222 -16.03 -15.54 -3.29
C LEU A 222 -17.23 -16.02 -4.09
N ARG A 223 -17.00 -16.33 -5.37
CA ARG A 223 -17.99 -17.02 -6.21
C ARG A 223 -18.27 -18.42 -5.63
N PRO A 224 -19.49 -18.96 -5.77
CA PRO A 224 -19.84 -20.29 -5.24
C PRO A 224 -18.86 -21.39 -5.65
N GLU A 225 -18.40 -21.40 -6.90
CA GLU A 225 -17.42 -22.37 -7.41
C GLU A 225 -16.03 -22.24 -6.76
N SER A 226 -15.67 -21.05 -6.28
CA SER A 226 -14.39 -20.77 -5.63
C SER A 226 -14.40 -21.10 -4.13
N GLN A 227 -15.58 -21.25 -3.53
CA GLN A 227 -15.73 -21.62 -2.11
C GLN A 227 -15.49 -23.12 -1.87
N GLN A 228 -15.66 -23.96 -2.91
CA GLN A 228 -15.54 -25.42 -2.83
C GLN A 228 -14.15 -25.96 -3.18
N ALA A 229 -13.20 -25.09 -3.54
CA ALA A 229 -11.82 -25.52 -3.76
C ALA A 229 -11.21 -26.00 -2.43
N PRO A 230 -10.76 -27.27 -2.32
CA PRO A 230 -10.12 -27.73 -1.10
C PRO A 230 -8.86 -26.90 -0.87
N SER A 231 -8.79 -26.27 0.30
CA SER A 231 -7.57 -25.61 0.75
C SER A 231 -6.45 -26.64 0.80
N ALA A 232 -5.46 -26.52 -0.08
CA ALA A 232 -4.30 -27.42 -0.11
C ALA A 232 -3.54 -27.50 1.24
N LYS A 233 -3.83 -26.58 2.17
CA LYS A 233 -3.33 -26.61 3.56
C LYS A 233 -3.98 -27.67 4.46
N GLN A 234 -5.20 -28.15 4.16
CA GLN A 234 -5.85 -29.19 4.99
C GLN A 234 -5.31 -30.61 4.70
N ARG A 235 -4.87 -30.89 3.47
CA ARG A 235 -4.30 -32.21 3.11
C ARG A 235 -2.97 -32.51 3.81
N GLN A 236 -2.16 -31.49 4.15
CA GLN A 236 -0.89 -31.70 4.86
C GLN A 236 -1.06 -32.00 6.35
N GLN A 237 -2.17 -31.58 6.99
CA GLN A 237 -2.41 -31.91 8.41
C GLN A 237 -3.04 -33.30 8.61
N GLU A 238 -3.79 -33.83 7.65
CA GLU A 238 -4.35 -35.18 7.75
C GLU A 238 -3.32 -36.29 7.43
N GLN A 239 -2.37 -36.05 6.51
CA GLN A 239 -1.30 -37.03 6.23
C GLN A 239 -0.32 -37.20 7.39
N GLN A 240 -0.04 -36.16 8.18
CA GLN A 240 0.82 -36.30 9.38
C GLN A 240 0.13 -36.97 10.58
N LYS A 241 -1.20 -37.10 10.57
CA LYS A 241 -1.94 -37.80 11.63
C LYS A 241 -2.12 -39.30 11.35
N GLY A 242 -2.08 -39.71 10.08
CA GLY A 242 -2.17 -41.12 9.67
C GLY A 242 -0.88 -41.93 9.88
N GLU A 243 0.30 -41.32 9.78
CA GLU A 243 1.58 -42.03 9.95
C GLU A 243 2.00 -42.24 11.42
N LYS A 244 1.35 -41.58 12.39
CA LYS A 244 1.67 -41.77 13.82
C LYS A 244 0.87 -42.86 14.53
N GLN A 245 -0.02 -43.59 13.84
CA GLN A 245 -0.83 -44.65 14.43
C GLN A 245 -0.46 -46.08 13.99
N ALA A 246 0.56 -46.24 13.15
CA ALA A 246 1.03 -47.54 12.70
C ALA A 246 2.48 -47.81 13.15
N GLN A 247 2.76 -47.72 14.45
CA GLN A 247 3.92 -48.37 15.09
C GLN A 247 3.74 -48.36 16.61
N SER A 248 3.05 -49.36 17.12
CA SER A 248 3.31 -49.88 18.46
C SER A 248 4.54 -50.80 18.40
N PRO A 249 5.39 -50.80 19.42
CA PRO A 249 5.79 -52.06 20.01
C PRO A 249 5.25 -52.16 21.44
N GLU A 250 4.86 -53.39 21.76
CA GLU A 250 4.45 -53.88 23.06
C GLU A 250 5.47 -53.58 24.18
N GLY A 251 4.96 -53.39 25.39
CA GLY A 251 5.74 -53.30 26.62
C GLY A 251 4.92 -52.75 27.78
N GLU A 252 4.32 -53.64 28.56
CA GLU A 252 3.46 -53.39 29.72
C GLU A 252 4.10 -52.55 30.86
N PRO A 253 3.27 -52.01 31.80
CA PRO A 253 3.63 -50.88 32.65
C PRO A 253 4.22 -51.28 34.01
N VAL A 254 5.04 -50.40 34.60
CA VAL A 254 5.37 -50.44 36.04
C VAL A 254 5.16 -49.06 36.65
N PRO A 255 4.32 -48.89 37.70
CA PRO A 255 4.12 -47.62 38.37
C PRO A 255 4.94 -47.49 39.67
N LYS A 256 5.06 -46.23 40.14
CA LYS A 256 5.60 -45.71 41.43
C LYS A 256 7.04 -45.18 41.32
N GLN A 257 7.44 -44.06 41.93
CA GLN A 257 6.95 -43.40 43.15
C GLN A 257 7.45 -41.95 43.21
N THR A 258 6.61 -41.04 43.70
CA THR A 258 6.97 -39.69 44.14
C THR A 258 7.89 -39.73 45.36
N ARG A 259 8.94 -38.88 45.42
CA ARG A 259 9.41 -38.28 46.68
C ARG A 259 10.15 -36.95 46.46
N ARG A 260 9.92 -36.07 47.43
CA ARG A 260 10.32 -34.67 47.56
C ARG A 260 11.77 -34.49 48.06
N LYS A 261 12.25 -33.23 47.88
CA LYS A 261 13.14 -32.40 48.72
C LYS A 261 14.66 -32.59 48.61
N GLY A 262 15.36 -31.45 48.49
CA GLY A 262 16.73 -31.27 48.97
C GLY A 262 17.43 -30.05 48.35
N MET A 263 17.47 -28.93 49.08
CA MET A 263 18.35 -27.77 48.86
C MET A 263 19.79 -28.05 49.34
N ALA A 264 20.69 -27.18 48.87
CA ALA A 264 22.05 -26.85 49.36
C ALA A 264 23.17 -27.82 48.90
N LEU A 265 24.36 -27.35 48.51
CA LEU A 265 25.09 -26.11 48.81
C LEU A 265 25.52 -25.34 47.56
#